data_AF-A0A7J6NGK6-F1
#
_entry.id   AF-A0A7J6NGK6-F1
#
_cell.length_a   1.000
_cell.length_b   1.000
_cell.length_c   1.000
_cell.angle_alpha   90.00
_cell.angle_beta   90.00
_cell.angle_gamma   90.00
#
_symmetry.space_group_name_H-M   'P 1'
#
loop_
_entity.id
_entity.type
_entity.pdbx_description
1 polymer ?
#
loop_
_entity_poly.entity_id
_entity_poly.type
_entity_poly.pdbx_seq_one_letter_code
_entity_poly.pdbx_strand_id
1 'polypeptide(L)'
;MRLSKALPRDHPRRAKAIRDLAAATFSTHPGDLAALKDARRKCGKDPHAAVTKEEKKYLRRCIPPPLLLERRIMQVVRLHQEIDERQVARSYLLGEGSEKAEDRGVCPSDPSYRLINGSFLESLRLQTIHIRNNCLSDRPVPYQGSDQLQQQWDIPENIPQYQRELAM
;
A
#
# COMPACT_ATOMS: atom_id res chain seq x y z
N MET A 1 -10.89 -3.71 0.41
CA MET A 1 -10.24 -2.39 0.40
C MET A 1 -10.40 -1.76 -0.98
N ARG A 2 -11.00 -0.57 -1.09
CA ARG A 2 -11.31 0.05 -2.39
C ARG A 2 -10.11 0.65 -3.12
N LEU A 3 -8.95 0.75 -2.47
CA LEU A 3 -7.71 1.18 -3.13
C LEU A 3 -7.37 0.36 -4.38
N SER A 4 -7.71 -0.94 -4.40
CA SER A 4 -7.51 -1.79 -5.59
C SER A 4 -8.39 -1.42 -6.79
N LYS A 5 -9.49 -0.69 -6.58
CA LYS A 5 -10.37 -0.18 -7.65
C LYS A 5 -9.86 1.12 -8.26
N ALA A 6 -9.14 1.93 -7.47
CA ALA A 6 -8.53 3.17 -7.93
C ALA A 6 -7.23 2.94 -8.74
N LEU A 7 -6.64 1.74 -8.63
CA LEU A 7 -5.53 1.35 -9.48
C LEU A 7 -5.99 1.18 -10.94
N PRO A 8 -5.23 1.71 -11.94
CA PRO A 8 -5.59 1.59 -13.36
C PRO A 8 -5.68 0.13 -13.79
N ARG A 9 -6.83 -0.27 -14.38
CA ARG A 9 -7.20 -1.68 -14.61
C ARG A 9 -6.18 -2.46 -15.43
N ASP A 10 -5.67 -1.84 -16.49
CA ASP A 10 -4.82 -2.49 -17.48
C ASP A 10 -3.33 -2.35 -17.17
N HIS A 11 -2.99 -1.73 -16.04
CA HIS A 11 -1.60 -1.51 -15.68
C HIS A 11 -0.89 -2.83 -15.35
N PRO A 12 0.30 -3.10 -15.93
CA PRO A 12 0.98 -4.40 -15.80
C PRO A 12 1.32 -4.76 -14.35
N ARG A 13 1.62 -3.75 -13.51
CA ARG A 13 1.90 -3.95 -12.08
C ARG A 13 0.66 -4.05 -11.18
N ARG A 14 -0.56 -3.86 -11.68
CA ARG A 14 -1.79 -3.81 -10.87
C ARG A 14 -1.98 -5.05 -10.00
N ALA A 15 -1.86 -6.24 -10.60
CA ALA A 15 -2.09 -7.50 -9.87
C ALA A 15 -1.12 -7.67 -8.69
N LYS A 16 0.14 -7.25 -8.86
CA LYS A 16 1.14 -7.26 -7.77
C LYS A 16 0.76 -6.25 -6.69
N ALA A 17 0.45 -5.02 -7.05
CA ALA A 17 0.06 -3.99 -6.08
C ALA A 17 -1.19 -4.36 -5.27
N ILE A 18 -2.17 -5.03 -5.87
CA ILE A 18 -3.34 -5.54 -5.13
C ILE A 18 -2.94 -6.58 -4.08
N ARG A 19 -2.00 -7.47 -4.42
CA ARG A 19 -1.49 -8.47 -3.45
C ARG A 19 -0.72 -7.81 -2.32
N ASP A 20 0.14 -6.84 -2.65
CA ASP A 20 0.96 -6.13 -1.66
C ASP A 20 0.08 -5.30 -0.71
N LEU A 21 -0.93 -4.60 -1.25
CA LEU A 21 -1.94 -3.89 -0.46
C LEU A 21 -2.75 -4.85 0.43
N ALA A 22 -3.18 -6.00 -0.08
CA ALA A 22 -3.90 -6.98 0.72
C ALA A 22 -3.04 -7.56 1.86
N ALA A 23 -1.75 -7.78 1.62
CA ALA A 23 -0.80 -8.23 2.65
C ALA A 23 -0.56 -7.14 3.71
N ALA A 24 -0.57 -5.86 3.32
CA ALA A 24 -0.52 -4.74 4.27
C ALA A 24 -1.81 -4.64 5.11
N THR A 25 -2.97 -4.89 4.50
CA THR A 25 -4.28 -4.80 5.17
C THR A 25 -4.53 -5.93 6.15
N PHE A 26 -4.14 -7.15 5.78
CA PHE A 26 -4.50 -8.35 6.52
C PHE A 26 -3.26 -9.01 7.10
N SER A 27 -3.23 -9.13 8.43
CA SER A 27 -2.29 -10.01 9.13
C SER A 27 -2.96 -11.33 9.48
N THR A 28 -2.18 -12.40 9.64
CA THR A 28 -2.64 -13.61 10.31
C THR A 28 -2.69 -13.37 11.81
N HIS A 29 -3.75 -13.81 12.50
CA HIS A 29 -3.80 -13.71 13.96
C HIS A 29 -2.64 -14.53 14.56
N PRO A 30 -1.91 -14.00 15.56
CA PRO A 30 -0.82 -14.75 16.21
C PRO A 30 -1.29 -16.10 16.78
N GLY A 31 -2.51 -16.14 17.31
CA GLY A 31 -3.14 -17.36 17.81
C GLY A 31 -3.42 -18.41 16.73
N ASP A 32 -3.62 -18.01 15.47
CA ASP A 32 -3.89 -18.97 14.39
C ASP A 32 -2.59 -19.66 13.95
N LEU A 33 -1.47 -18.92 13.94
CA LEU A 33 -0.16 -19.50 13.69
C LEU A 33 0.26 -20.45 14.82
N ALA A 34 -0.06 -20.11 16.07
CA ALA A 34 0.17 -20.99 17.21
C ALA A 34 -0.69 -22.27 17.10
N ALA A 35 -1.99 -22.14 16.81
CA ALA A 35 -2.89 -23.28 16.63
C ALA A 35 -2.46 -24.18 15.46
N LEU A 36 -1.98 -23.60 14.36
CA LEU A 36 -1.44 -24.36 13.22
C LEU A 36 -0.17 -25.13 13.61
N LYS A 37 0.75 -24.50 14.34
CA LYS A 37 1.97 -25.15 14.84
C LYS A 37 1.65 -26.31 15.78
N ASP A 38 0.68 -26.12 16.68
CA ASP A 38 0.23 -27.16 17.58
C ASP A 38 -0.45 -28.32 16.84
N ALA A 39 -1.27 -28.03 15.84
CA ALA A 39 -1.88 -29.05 14.99
C ALA A 39 -0.81 -29.85 14.22
N ARG A 40 0.21 -29.18 13.68
CA ARG A 40 1.33 -29.85 12.99
C ARG A 40 2.11 -30.75 13.95
N ARG A 41 2.42 -30.28 15.15
CA ARG A 41 3.07 -31.08 16.20
C ARG A 41 2.27 -32.34 16.53
N LYS A 42 0.95 -32.22 16.70
CA LYS A 42 0.05 -33.36 16.97
C LYS A 42 0.01 -34.37 15.81
N CYS A 43 0.16 -33.91 14.57
CA CYS A 43 0.17 -34.76 13.39
C CYS A 43 1.58 -35.23 12.97
N GLY A 44 2.61 -35.03 13.80
CA GLY A 44 3.99 -35.42 13.47
C GLY A 44 4.63 -34.66 12.31
N LYS A 45 4.07 -33.50 11.94
CA LYS A 45 4.61 -32.61 10.89
C LYS A 45 5.52 -31.56 11.50
N ASP A 46 6.49 -31.08 10.72
CA ASP A 46 7.38 -29.99 11.12
C ASP A 46 6.57 -28.71 11.43
N PRO A 47 6.59 -28.21 12.69
CA PRO A 47 5.88 -26.99 13.06
C PRO A 47 6.47 -25.73 12.41
N HIS A 48 7.72 -25.77 11.93
CA HIS A 48 8.42 -24.62 11.35
C HIS A 48 8.38 -24.57 9.82
N ALA A 49 7.80 -25.59 9.16
CA ALA A 49 7.64 -25.61 7.72
C ALA A 49 6.87 -24.39 7.19
N ALA A 50 7.16 -23.98 5.96
CA ALA A 50 6.43 -22.89 5.30
C ALA A 50 4.91 -23.17 5.29
N VAL A 51 4.08 -22.15 5.52
CA VAL A 51 2.62 -22.28 5.49
C VAL A 51 2.14 -22.42 4.05
N THR A 52 1.49 -23.54 3.76
CA THR A 52 0.91 -23.86 2.44
C THR A 52 -0.25 -22.93 2.09
N LYS A 53 -0.65 -22.91 0.82
CA LYS A 53 -1.77 -22.08 0.35
C LYS A 53 -3.09 -22.52 0.97
N GLU A 54 -3.25 -23.83 1.18
CA GLU A 54 -4.40 -24.47 1.79
C GLU A 54 -4.49 -24.10 3.27
N GLU A 55 -3.40 -24.18 4.03
CA GLU A 55 -3.37 -23.77 5.44
C GLU A 55 -3.71 -22.28 5.61
N LYS A 56 -3.25 -21.41 4.69
CA LYS A 56 -3.62 -19.97 4.68
C LYS A 56 -5.11 -19.71 4.48
N LYS A 57 -5.89 -20.67 3.96
CA LYS A 57 -7.36 -20.58 3.85
C LYS A 57 -8.03 -20.68 5.22
N TYR A 58 -7.42 -21.41 6.15
CA TYR A 58 -7.97 -21.69 7.47
C TYR A 58 -7.43 -20.75 8.56
N LEU A 59 -6.32 -20.03 8.30
CA LEU A 59 -5.86 -18.94 9.17
C LEU A 59 -6.80 -17.74 9.05
N ARG A 60 -7.34 -17.26 10.18
CA ARG A 60 -8.18 -16.06 10.20
C ARG A 60 -7.30 -14.84 9.95
N ARG A 61 -7.77 -14.01 9.03
CA ARG A 61 -7.13 -12.72 8.72
C ARG A 61 -7.70 -11.67 9.65
N CYS A 62 -6.82 -11.04 10.42
CA CYS A 62 -7.15 -9.91 11.27
C CYS A 62 -6.65 -8.62 10.63
N ILE A 63 -7.41 -7.55 10.82
CA ILE A 63 -7.00 -6.20 10.45
C ILE A 63 -6.18 -5.65 11.62
N PRO A 64 -4.93 -5.20 11.40
CA PRO A 64 -4.12 -4.58 12.44
C PRO A 64 -4.77 -3.31 13.01
N PRO A 65 -4.30 -2.82 14.18
CA PRO A 65 -4.70 -1.52 14.70
C PRO A 65 -4.51 -0.40 13.65
N PRO A 66 -5.38 0.63 13.63
CA PRO A 66 -5.39 1.68 12.60
C PRO A 66 -4.03 2.27 12.24
N LEU A 67 -3.24 2.67 13.25
CA LEU A 67 -1.92 3.30 13.03
C LEU A 67 -0.94 2.35 12.34
N LEU A 68 -0.95 1.06 12.73
CA LEU A 68 -0.11 0.05 12.11
C LEU A 68 -0.58 -0.28 10.69
N LEU A 69 -1.89 -0.33 10.48
CA LEU A 69 -2.50 -0.54 9.18
C LEU A 69 -2.15 0.61 8.21
N GLU A 70 -2.35 1.85 8.63
CA GLU A 70 -1.99 3.05 7.87
C GLU A 70 -0.51 3.02 7.48
N ARG A 71 0.38 2.80 8.47
CA ARG A 71 1.83 2.73 8.22
C ARG A 71 2.18 1.68 7.16
N ARG A 72 1.60 0.49 7.24
CA ARG A 72 1.86 -0.60 6.27
C ARG A 72 1.36 -0.26 4.87
N ILE A 73 0.16 0.34 4.76
CA ILE A 73 -0.36 0.77 3.47
C ILE A 73 0.54 1.86 2.87
N MET A 74 0.92 2.87 3.65
CA MET A 74 1.79 3.94 3.19
C MET A 74 3.17 3.43 2.74
N GLN A 75 3.74 2.43 3.42
CA GLN A 75 4.98 1.78 2.98
C GLN A 75 4.84 1.12 1.60
N VAL A 76 3.75 0.39 1.37
CA VAL A 76 3.48 -0.22 0.06
C VAL A 76 3.33 0.86 -1.02
N VAL A 77 2.61 1.95 -0.72
CA VAL A 77 2.42 3.05 -1.66
C VAL A 77 3.75 3.72 -2.03
N ARG A 78 4.60 4.04 -1.05
CA ARG A 78 5.93 4.62 -1.29
C ARG A 78 6.80 3.72 -2.16
N LEU A 79 6.83 2.42 -1.87
CA LEU A 79 7.56 1.45 -2.71
C LEU A 79 7.08 1.47 -4.16
N HIS A 80 5.77 1.58 -4.39
CA HIS A 80 5.23 1.67 -5.74
C HIS A 80 5.52 3.02 -6.41
N GLN A 81 5.53 4.12 -5.68
CA GLN A 81 5.95 5.44 -6.19
C GLN A 81 7.42 5.45 -6.61
N GLU A 82 8.33 4.86 -5.82
CA GLU A 82 9.74 4.73 -6.20
C GLU A 82 9.91 3.92 -7.50
N ILE A 83 9.10 2.87 -7.70
CA ILE A 83 9.11 2.10 -8.95
C ILE A 83 8.60 2.98 -10.10
N ASP A 84 7.52 3.73 -9.90
CA ASP A 84 6.97 4.65 -10.90
C ASP A 84 8.04 5.67 -11.33
N GLU A 85 8.75 6.28 -10.38
CA GLU A 85 9.84 7.23 -10.63
C GLU A 85 11.00 6.61 -11.41
N ARG A 86 11.42 5.39 -11.05
CA ARG A 86 12.47 4.66 -11.79
C ARG A 86 12.05 4.35 -13.23
N GLN A 87 10.78 3.99 -13.44
CA GLN A 87 10.27 3.71 -14.79
C GLN A 87 10.19 4.97 -15.64
N VAL A 88 9.73 6.08 -15.07
CA VAL A 88 9.72 7.39 -15.71
C VAL A 88 11.14 7.86 -16.03
N ALA A 89 12.09 7.74 -15.10
CA ALA A 89 13.49 8.08 -15.35
C ALA A 89 14.10 7.23 -16.48
N ARG A 90 13.73 5.95 -16.55
CA ARG A 90 14.19 5.04 -17.61
C ARG A 90 13.65 5.44 -18.99
N SER A 91 12.37 5.82 -19.10
CA SER A 91 11.79 6.26 -20.38
C SER A 91 12.41 7.58 -20.86
N TYR A 92 12.74 8.49 -19.94
CA TYR A 92 13.51 9.69 -20.27
C TYR A 92 14.91 9.37 -20.81
N LEU A 93 15.64 8.47 -20.14
CA LEU A 93 17.01 8.11 -20.55
C LEU A 93 17.08 7.36 -21.89
N LEU A 94 16.03 6.63 -22.27
CA LEU A 94 15.95 5.92 -23.54
C LEU A 94 15.53 6.82 -24.72
N GLY A 95 15.36 8.13 -24.51
CA GLY A 95 15.01 9.08 -25.57
C GLY A 95 13.55 8.99 -26.01
N GLU A 96 12.69 8.26 -25.29
CA GLU A 96 11.28 8.12 -25.63
C GLU A 96 10.43 9.34 -25.24
N GLY A 97 11.02 10.39 -24.64
CA GLY A 97 10.39 11.71 -24.60
C GLY A 97 10.59 12.52 -23.33
N SER A 98 11.04 13.75 -23.53
CA SER A 98 11.44 14.78 -22.55
C SER A 98 10.29 15.51 -21.82
N GLU A 99 9.04 15.02 -21.84
CA GLU A 99 7.92 15.71 -21.19
C GLU A 99 7.15 14.75 -20.28
N LYS A 100 6.75 15.24 -19.11
CA LYS A 100 6.05 14.51 -18.04
C LYS A 100 5.05 13.53 -18.65
N ALA A 101 5.27 12.23 -18.44
CA ALA A 101 4.45 11.14 -18.99
C ALA A 101 2.93 11.27 -18.75
N GLU A 102 2.52 12.15 -17.83
CA GLU A 102 1.12 12.48 -17.56
C GLU A 102 0.45 13.27 -18.71
N ASP A 103 1.20 14.04 -19.51
CA ASP A 103 0.65 14.87 -20.60
C ASP A 103 0.59 14.17 -21.97
N ARG A 104 1.26 13.02 -22.14
CA ARG A 104 1.37 12.34 -23.46
C ARG A 104 0.21 11.41 -23.82
N GLY A 105 -0.87 11.36 -23.04
CA GLY A 105 -1.92 10.37 -23.28
C GLY A 105 -1.38 8.93 -23.22
N VAL A 106 -0.34 8.71 -22.39
CA VAL A 106 0.26 7.39 -22.18
C VAL A 106 -0.84 6.45 -21.70
N CYS A 107 -1.04 5.35 -22.43
CA CYS A 107 -2.10 4.41 -22.13
C CYS A 107 -1.84 3.76 -20.76
N PRO A 108 -2.87 3.53 -19.91
CA PRO A 108 -2.72 2.84 -18.63
C PRO A 108 -2.07 1.45 -18.71
N SER A 109 -2.02 0.83 -19.90
CA SER A 109 -1.34 -0.43 -20.16
C SER A 109 0.18 -0.30 -20.30
N ASP A 110 0.71 0.91 -20.48
CA ASP A 110 2.13 1.17 -20.65
C ASP A 110 2.88 1.09 -19.31
N PRO A 111 4.04 0.41 -19.23
CA PRO A 111 4.87 0.38 -18.02
C PRO A 111 5.34 1.75 -17.52
N SER A 112 5.37 2.76 -18.37
CA SER A 112 5.75 4.14 -18.05
C SER A 112 4.61 4.96 -17.45
N TYR A 113 3.36 4.45 -17.54
CA TYR A 113 2.22 5.04 -16.84
C TYR A 113 2.39 4.87 -15.34
N ARG A 114 2.08 5.90 -14.55
CA ARG A 114 2.18 5.83 -13.09
C ARG A 114 1.06 4.96 -12.53
N LEU A 115 1.43 3.92 -11.80
CA LEU A 115 0.45 3.07 -11.12
C LEU A 115 -0.20 3.83 -9.96
N ILE A 116 0.59 4.62 -9.23
CA ILE A 116 0.15 5.50 -8.16
C ILE A 116 -0.13 6.88 -8.74
N ASN A 117 -1.33 7.06 -9.29
CA ASN A 117 -1.78 8.32 -9.88
C ASN A 117 -2.62 9.16 -8.89
N GLY A 118 -3.02 10.36 -9.30
CA GLY A 118 -3.83 11.26 -8.47
C GLY A 118 -5.15 10.66 -7.98
N SER A 119 -5.84 9.87 -8.83
CA SER A 119 -7.09 9.19 -8.44
C SER A 119 -6.87 8.16 -7.32
N PHE A 120 -5.77 7.42 -7.38
CA PHE A 120 -5.39 6.50 -6.32
C PHE A 120 -5.04 7.25 -5.02
N LEU A 121 -4.28 8.35 -5.10
CA LEU A 121 -3.91 9.15 -3.92
C LEU A 121 -5.12 9.77 -3.23
N GLU A 122 -6.10 10.25 -3.98
CA GLU A 122 -7.35 10.76 -3.43
C GLU A 122 -8.13 9.64 -2.70
N SER A 123 -8.21 8.46 -3.33
CA SER A 123 -8.83 7.29 -2.70
C SER A 123 -8.08 6.83 -1.44
N LEU A 124 -6.75 6.94 -1.45
CA LEU A 124 -5.88 6.66 -0.30
C LEU A 124 -6.20 7.61 0.85
N ARG A 125 -6.24 8.92 0.58
CA ARG A 125 -6.58 9.94 1.58
C ARG A 125 -7.90 9.64 2.30
N LEU A 126 -8.95 9.36 1.53
CA LEU A 126 -10.26 8.99 2.08
C LEU A 126 -10.18 7.69 2.91
N GLN A 127 -9.49 6.68 2.39
CA GLN A 127 -9.32 5.40 3.09
C GLN A 127 -8.55 5.57 4.41
N THR A 128 -7.58 6.48 4.48
CA THR A 128 -6.80 6.75 5.69
C THR A 128 -7.67 7.37 6.79
N ILE A 129 -8.56 8.31 6.43
CA ILE A 129 -9.55 8.88 7.36
C ILE A 129 -10.42 7.77 7.95
N HIS A 130 -10.91 6.87 7.10
CA HIS A 130 -11.68 5.72 7.53
C HIS A 130 -10.91 4.81 8.48
N ILE A 131 -9.68 4.44 8.11
CA ILE A 131 -8.80 3.59 8.93
C ILE A 131 -8.62 4.20 10.32
N ARG A 132 -8.29 5.49 10.41
CA ARG A 132 -8.12 6.21 11.67
C ARG A 132 -9.39 6.23 12.53
N ASN A 133 -10.56 6.22 11.90
CA ASN A 133 -11.86 6.12 12.56
C ASN A 133 -12.27 4.67 12.90
N ASN A 134 -11.33 3.70 12.91
CA ASN A 134 -11.61 2.26 13.08
C ASN A 134 -12.65 1.71 12.09
N CYS A 135 -12.77 2.38 10.93
CA CYS A 135 -13.77 2.06 9.94
C CYS A 135 -13.07 1.60 8.65
N LEU A 136 -13.55 0.51 8.06
CA LEU A 136 -13.20 0.17 6.68
C LEU A 136 -14.46 0.40 5.83
N SER A 137 -14.88 1.65 5.75
CA SER A 137 -16.01 2.10 4.95
C SER A 137 -15.53 3.01 3.83
N ASP A 138 -16.46 3.32 2.93
CA ASP A 138 -16.22 4.03 1.68
C ASP A 138 -17.17 5.22 1.51
N ARG A 139 -17.89 5.59 2.58
CA ARG A 139 -18.85 6.69 2.59
C ARG A 139 -18.16 7.93 3.17
N PRO A 140 -18.37 9.14 2.64
CA PRO A 140 -17.85 10.33 3.29
C PRO A 140 -18.33 10.35 4.75
N VAL A 141 -17.38 10.34 5.69
CA VAL A 141 -17.66 10.47 7.12
C VAL A 141 -16.97 11.76 7.56
N PRO A 142 -17.66 12.65 8.29
CA PRO A 142 -16.98 13.78 8.91
C PRO A 142 -15.90 13.25 9.87
N TYR A 143 -14.67 13.75 9.70
CA TYR A 143 -13.56 13.46 10.61
C TYR A 143 -13.78 14.26 11.90
N GLN A 144 -13.82 13.60 13.06
CA GLN A 144 -14.07 14.25 14.37
C GLN A 144 -12.87 15.04 14.95
N GLY A 145 -11.91 15.47 14.11
CA GLY A 145 -10.73 16.23 14.53
C GLY A 145 -10.23 17.21 13.47
N SER A 146 -11.15 17.95 12.86
CA SER A 146 -10.97 18.73 11.62
C SER A 146 -9.80 19.71 11.58
N ASP A 147 -9.24 20.12 12.71
CA ASP A 147 -8.38 21.31 12.72
C ASP A 147 -6.86 21.01 12.70
N GLN A 148 -6.45 19.73 12.80
CA GLN A 148 -5.02 19.37 12.88
C GLN A 148 -4.42 18.70 11.63
N LEU A 149 -5.24 18.25 10.67
CA LEU A 149 -4.73 17.53 9.48
C LEU A 149 -4.30 18.46 8.34
N GLN A 150 -4.76 19.71 8.32
CA GLN A 150 -4.34 20.69 7.31
C GLN A 150 -2.85 21.05 7.49
N GLN A 151 -2.35 21.08 8.73
CA GLN A 151 -0.94 21.38 9.04
C GLN A 151 0.04 20.21 8.81
N GLN A 152 -0.45 18.97 8.67
CA GLN A 152 0.44 17.80 8.49
C GLN A 152 0.66 17.44 7.00
N TRP A 153 -0.11 18.04 6.10
CA TRP A 153 -0.03 17.84 4.65
C TRP A 153 0.25 19.14 3.88
N ASP A 154 0.63 20.23 4.57
CA ASP A 154 1.41 21.28 3.94
C ASP A 154 2.71 20.63 3.47
N ILE A 155 2.80 20.37 2.16
CA ILE A 155 4.02 19.94 1.50
C ILE A 155 5.06 21.02 1.83
N PRO A 156 6.10 20.74 2.63
CA PRO A 156 7.12 21.74 2.83
C PRO A 156 7.87 21.87 1.50
N GLU A 157 7.74 23.01 0.83
CA GLU A 157 8.60 23.40 -0.30
C GLU A 157 10.09 23.55 0.09
N ASN A 158 10.48 23.15 1.30
CA ASN A 158 11.85 23.21 1.77
C ASN A 158 12.32 21.86 2.31
N ILE A 159 12.99 21.10 1.44
CA ILE A 159 13.84 19.97 1.81
C ILE A 159 15.24 20.52 2.12
N PRO A 160 15.58 20.83 3.38
CA PRO A 160 16.93 20.50 3.84
C PRO A 160 17.07 20.02 5.30
N GLN A 161 16.00 19.81 6.08
CA GLN A 161 16.15 19.44 7.50
C GLN A 161 16.08 17.95 7.84
N TYR A 162 15.51 17.10 6.98
CA TYR A 162 15.36 15.67 7.29
C TYR A 162 16.63 14.81 7.08
N GLN A 163 17.75 15.40 6.65
CA GLN A 163 19.03 14.68 6.53
C GLN A 163 19.87 14.69 7.83
N ARG A 164 19.51 15.48 8.86
CA ARG A 164 20.33 15.55 10.09
C ARG A 164 20.02 14.48 11.13
N GLU A 165 18.85 13.86 11.08
CA GLU A 165 18.46 12.81 12.05
C GLU A 165 18.81 11.39 11.60
N LEU A 166 19.42 11.23 10.43
CA LEU A 166 19.96 9.95 9.94
C LEU A 166 21.49 9.83 10.10
N ALA A 167 22.13 10.79 10.79
CA ALA A 167 23.56 10.82 11.05
C ALA A 167 23.93 10.80 12.55
N MET A 168 22.99 10.46 13.43
CA MET A 168 23.22 10.09 14.84
C MET A 168 22.65 8.71 15.12
#